data_AF-A0A927MSK6-F1
#
_entry.id   AF-A0A927MSK6-F1
#
_cell.length_a   1.000
_cell.length_b   1.000
_cell.length_c   1.000
_cell.angle_alpha   90.00
_cell.angle_beta   90.00
_cell.angle_gamma   90.00
#
_symmetry.space_group_name_H-M   'P 1'
#
loop_
_entity.id
_entity.type
_entity.pdbx_description
1 polymer ?
#
loop_
_entity_poly.entity_id
_entity_poly.type
_entity_poly.pdbx_seq_one_letter_code
_entity_poly.pdbx_strand_id
1 'polypeptide(L)'
;MTGAGQMLDDAVQVALHAAANRQLAVARQSREHSSTSAQRLSRRKRETMLRERREAEYHQARVLLLISAFAGKTGVFDGLTKLAKLDFLLRYPVFLERLAETGVTALELDDVTRPTPEERGAVESRMLRYKYGPWDDRYYGIIGALVGRGLVEYVSGRRGNVTLRLTDGGRAIAGMLANEPPWRTTAARCDILRRAFGRMAGNSIKNLIYERLPDVVDRPRRTEI
;
A
#
# COMPACT_ATOMS: atom_id res chain seq x y z
N MET A 1 -57.18 -16.60 62.82
CA MET A 1 -57.25 -16.52 61.34
C MET A 1 -56.19 -15.52 60.83
N THR A 2 -54.91 -15.75 61.12
CA THR A 2 -53.83 -14.76 60.92
C THR A 2 -52.62 -15.31 60.14
N GLY A 3 -52.73 -16.48 59.50
CA GLY A 3 -51.62 -17.10 58.75
C GLY A 3 -51.67 -16.87 57.23
N ALA A 4 -52.84 -16.63 56.65
CA ALA A 4 -53.00 -16.58 55.19
C ALA A 4 -52.56 -15.26 54.56
N GLY A 5 -52.78 -14.12 55.23
CA GLY A 5 -52.38 -12.79 54.73
C GLY A 5 -50.87 -12.58 54.74
N GLN A 6 -50.18 -13.10 55.77
CA GLN A 6 -48.73 -12.96 55.92
C GLN A 6 -47.95 -13.83 54.92
N MET A 7 -48.45 -15.05 54.61
CA MET A 7 -47.87 -15.90 53.56
C MET A 7 -48.08 -15.34 52.15
N LEU A 8 -49.19 -14.64 51.90
CA LEU A 8 -49.45 -13.98 50.62
C LEU A 8 -48.51 -12.77 50.41
N ASP A 9 -48.29 -11.96 51.45
CA ASP A 9 -47.34 -10.84 51.40
C ASP A 9 -45.90 -11.34 51.19
N ASP A 10 -45.46 -12.37 51.91
CA ASP A 10 -44.11 -12.94 51.74
C ASP A 10 -43.91 -13.51 50.34
N ALA A 11 -44.90 -14.19 49.78
CA ALA A 11 -44.83 -14.74 48.42
C ALA A 11 -44.76 -13.63 47.36
N VAL A 12 -45.51 -12.54 47.53
CA VAL A 12 -45.47 -11.36 46.65
C VAL A 12 -44.12 -10.66 46.74
N GLN A 13 -43.59 -10.49 47.95
CA GLN A 13 -42.28 -9.86 48.21
C GLN A 13 -41.14 -10.65 47.53
N VAL A 14 -41.16 -11.98 47.66
CA VAL A 14 -40.18 -12.88 47.03
C VAL A 14 -40.29 -12.84 45.50
N ALA A 15 -41.50 -12.81 44.96
CA ALA A 15 -41.73 -12.73 43.52
C ALA A 15 -41.24 -11.40 42.92
N LEU A 16 -41.48 -10.28 43.61
CA LEU A 16 -40.99 -8.96 43.21
C LEU A 16 -39.46 -8.88 43.26
N HIS A 17 -38.83 -9.40 44.30
CA HIS A 17 -37.38 -9.41 44.43
C HIS A 17 -36.71 -10.29 43.35
N ALA A 18 -37.32 -11.44 43.03
CA ALA A 18 -36.87 -12.30 41.94
C ALA A 18 -37.04 -11.64 40.56
N ALA A 19 -38.12 -10.88 40.35
CA ALA A 19 -38.35 -10.12 39.11
C ALA A 19 -37.33 -8.97 38.94
N ALA A 20 -37.06 -8.21 40.00
CA ALA A 20 -36.07 -7.13 40.00
C ALA A 20 -34.65 -7.66 39.71
N ASN A 21 -34.27 -8.77 40.34
CA ASN A 21 -32.97 -9.40 40.11
C ASN A 21 -32.81 -9.93 38.67
N ARG A 22 -33.88 -10.47 38.06
CA ARG A 22 -33.88 -10.87 36.64
C ARG A 22 -33.70 -9.68 35.71
N GLN A 23 -34.37 -8.56 35.96
CA GLN A 23 -34.21 -7.34 35.15
C GLN A 23 -32.80 -6.75 35.25
N LEU A 24 -32.21 -6.75 36.46
CA LEU A 24 -30.83 -6.31 36.67
C LEU A 24 -29.81 -7.22 35.96
N ALA A 25 -30.04 -8.54 35.94
CA ALA A 25 -29.19 -9.51 35.24
C ALA A 25 -29.24 -9.31 33.71
N VAL A 26 -30.43 -9.11 33.14
CA VAL A 26 -30.61 -8.81 31.71
C VAL A 26 -29.95 -7.49 31.32
N ALA A 27 -30.09 -6.45 32.16
CA ALA A 27 -29.43 -5.17 31.94
C ALA A 27 -27.89 -5.27 32.03
N ARG A 28 -27.35 -6.08 32.95
CA ARG A 28 -25.89 -6.34 33.05
C ARG A 28 -25.36 -7.09 31.84
N GLN A 29 -26.02 -8.18 31.43
CA GLN A 29 -25.64 -8.92 30.21
C GLN A 29 -25.70 -8.03 28.97
N SER A 30 -26.71 -7.17 28.84
CA SER A 30 -26.85 -6.25 27.71
C SER A 30 -25.73 -5.20 27.68
N ARG A 31 -25.31 -4.69 28.84
CA ARG A 31 -24.16 -3.78 28.98
C ARG A 31 -22.83 -4.48 28.69
N GLU A 32 -22.63 -5.72 29.16
CA GLU A 32 -21.43 -6.52 28.90
C GLU A 32 -21.28 -6.88 27.42
N HIS A 33 -22.36 -7.32 26.76
CA HIS A 33 -22.38 -7.62 25.32
C HIS A 33 -22.14 -6.36 24.48
N SER A 34 -22.71 -5.21 24.87
CA SER A 34 -22.48 -3.93 24.20
C SER A 34 -21.03 -3.45 24.37
N SER A 35 -20.46 -3.57 25.59
CA SER A 35 -19.05 -3.23 25.84
C SER A 35 -18.07 -4.10 25.06
N THR A 36 -18.35 -5.41 24.96
CA THR A 36 -17.53 -6.38 24.23
C THR A 36 -17.58 -6.12 22.72
N SER A 37 -18.76 -5.74 22.20
CA SER A 37 -18.96 -5.42 20.78
C SER A 37 -18.26 -4.10 20.39
N ALA A 38 -18.37 -3.06 21.22
CA ALA A 38 -17.66 -1.80 21.02
C ALA A 38 -16.13 -1.98 21.09
N GLN A 39 -15.63 -2.78 22.04
CA GLN A 39 -14.21 -3.13 22.13
C GLN A 39 -13.72 -3.86 20.88
N ARG A 40 -14.47 -4.85 20.38
CA ARG A 40 -14.14 -5.58 19.13
C ARG A 40 -14.10 -4.67 17.91
N LEU A 41 -15.06 -3.74 17.77
CA LEU A 41 -15.07 -2.74 16.69
C LEU A 41 -13.87 -1.79 16.76
N SER A 42 -13.52 -1.31 17.96
CA SER A 42 -12.35 -0.45 18.16
C SER A 42 -11.04 -1.16 17.81
N ARG A 43 -10.92 -2.45 18.16
CA ARG A 43 -9.77 -3.29 17.82
C ARG A 43 -9.65 -3.52 16.31
N ARG A 44 -10.75 -3.89 15.65
CA ARG A 44 -10.78 -4.04 14.18
C ARG A 44 -10.40 -2.74 13.47
N LYS A 45 -10.94 -1.60 13.91
CA LYS A 45 -10.59 -0.28 13.35
C LYS A 45 -9.09 0.01 13.49
N ARG A 46 -8.51 -0.27 14.67
CA ARG A 46 -7.05 -0.12 14.90
C ARG A 46 -6.23 -1.04 14.01
N GLU A 47 -6.61 -2.31 13.87
CA GLU A 47 -5.93 -3.28 13.00
C GLU A 47 -5.96 -2.85 11.53
N THR A 48 -7.12 -2.36 11.06
CA THR A 48 -7.26 -1.79 9.71
C THR A 48 -6.35 -0.58 9.51
N MET A 49 -6.38 0.40 10.42
CA MET A 49 -5.53 1.60 10.32
C MET A 49 -4.03 1.24 10.33
N LEU A 50 -3.62 0.27 11.14
CA LEU A 50 -2.23 -0.20 11.17
C LEU A 50 -1.84 -0.88 9.85
N ARG A 51 -2.75 -1.65 9.25
CA ARG A 51 -2.51 -2.28 7.94
C ARG A 51 -2.36 -1.23 6.84
N GLU A 52 -3.26 -0.25 6.80
CA GLU A 52 -3.21 0.86 5.83
C GLU A 52 -1.93 1.68 5.98
N ARG A 53 -1.52 1.96 7.22
CA ARG A 53 -0.26 2.66 7.50
C ARG A 53 0.95 1.87 7.00
N ARG A 54 1.04 0.57 7.30
CA ARG A 54 2.13 -0.28 6.81
C ARG A 54 2.16 -0.37 5.29
N GLU A 55 0.99 -0.47 4.65
CA GLU A 55 0.88 -0.45 3.18
C GLU A 55 1.40 0.88 2.60
N ALA A 56 1.02 2.01 3.21
CA ALA A 56 1.50 3.33 2.81
C ALA A 56 3.02 3.48 2.99
N GLU A 57 3.57 3.05 4.13
CA GLU A 57 5.01 3.07 4.43
C GLU A 57 5.79 2.17 3.46
N TYR A 58 5.26 0.99 3.12
CA TYR A 58 5.83 0.11 2.10
C TYR A 58 5.87 0.78 0.72
N HIS A 59 4.80 1.47 0.32
CA HIS A 59 4.81 2.20 -0.95
C HIS A 59 5.78 3.40 -0.94
N GLN A 60 5.88 4.13 0.17
CA GLN A 60 6.83 5.23 0.35
C GLN A 60 8.28 4.76 0.24
N ALA A 61 8.64 3.66 0.92
CA ALA A 61 9.99 3.10 0.86
C ALA A 61 10.37 2.64 -0.55
N ARG A 62 9.48 1.94 -1.26
CA ARG A 62 9.72 1.53 -2.66
C ARG A 62 9.91 2.73 -3.59
N VAL A 63 9.06 3.76 -3.47
CA VAL A 63 9.17 4.98 -4.29
C VAL A 63 10.45 5.73 -3.95
N LEU A 64 10.86 5.80 -2.69
CA LEU A 64 12.12 6.42 -2.27
C LEU A 64 13.33 5.69 -2.87
N LEU A 65 13.35 4.36 -2.85
CA LEU A 65 14.40 3.55 -3.49
C LEU A 65 14.49 3.83 -5.00
N LEU A 66 13.33 3.90 -5.67
CA LEU A 66 13.26 4.17 -7.10
C LEU A 66 13.73 5.59 -7.45
N ILE A 67 13.31 6.59 -6.68
CA ILE A 67 13.80 7.98 -6.81
C ILE A 67 15.31 8.00 -6.61
N SER A 68 15.82 7.34 -5.56
CA SER A 68 17.25 7.30 -5.24
C SER A 68 18.10 6.70 -6.36
N ALA A 69 17.68 5.55 -6.91
CA ALA A 69 18.38 4.93 -8.04
C ALA A 69 18.46 5.90 -9.23
N PHE A 70 17.35 6.53 -9.62
CA PHE A 70 17.31 7.38 -10.81
C PHE A 70 17.85 8.80 -10.61
N ALA A 71 17.88 9.31 -9.37
CA ALA A 71 18.42 10.62 -9.03
C ALA A 71 19.94 10.70 -9.27
N GLY A 72 20.66 9.58 -9.13
CA GLY A 72 22.09 9.49 -9.42
C GLY A 72 22.91 10.64 -8.81
N LYS A 73 23.93 11.12 -9.54
CA LYS A 73 24.79 12.23 -9.10
C LYS A 73 24.11 13.60 -9.16
N THR A 74 23.06 13.76 -9.97
CA THR A 74 22.35 15.04 -10.05
C THR A 74 21.49 15.26 -8.81
N GLY A 75 21.09 14.19 -8.13
CA GLY A 75 20.18 14.24 -6.99
C GLY A 75 18.73 14.50 -7.42
N VAL A 76 18.41 14.39 -8.71
CA VAL A 76 17.12 14.83 -9.27
C VAL A 76 16.46 13.75 -10.11
N PHE A 77 15.18 13.50 -9.88
CA PHE A 77 14.30 12.63 -10.65
C PHE A 77 13.29 13.45 -11.46
N ASP A 78 13.25 13.25 -12.78
CA ASP A 78 12.43 14.05 -13.68
C ASP A 78 11.14 13.34 -14.14
N GLY A 79 10.00 13.94 -13.81
CA GLY A 79 8.69 13.62 -14.37
C GLY A 79 7.93 12.50 -13.68
N LEU A 80 6.71 12.80 -13.22
CA LEU A 80 5.81 11.83 -12.58
C LEU A 80 5.36 10.70 -13.50
N THR A 81 5.25 10.94 -14.81
CA THR A 81 4.97 9.86 -15.78
C THR A 81 6.07 8.80 -15.77
N LYS A 82 7.33 9.21 -15.69
CA LYS A 82 8.47 8.28 -15.61
C LYS A 82 8.40 7.48 -14.31
N LEU A 83 8.15 8.15 -13.18
CA LEU A 83 7.99 7.50 -11.88
C LEU A 83 6.90 6.42 -11.92
N ALA A 84 5.71 6.77 -12.44
CA ALA A 84 4.58 5.86 -12.48
C ALA A 84 4.85 4.60 -13.31
N LYS A 85 5.50 4.74 -14.47
CA LYS A 85 5.81 3.59 -15.35
C LYS A 85 6.91 2.70 -14.78
N LEU A 86 7.89 3.28 -14.10
CA LEU A 86 8.94 2.52 -13.44
C LEU A 86 8.43 1.80 -12.18
N ASP A 87 7.62 2.47 -11.36
CA ASP A 87 7.02 1.80 -10.19
C ASP A 87 6.02 0.72 -10.60
N PHE A 88 5.33 0.85 -11.73
CA PHE A 88 4.53 -0.24 -12.29
C PHE A 88 5.37 -1.51 -12.50
N LEU A 89 6.51 -1.40 -13.17
CA LEU A 89 7.41 -2.55 -13.40
C LEU A 89 7.98 -3.10 -12.08
N LEU A 90 8.27 -2.23 -11.12
CA LEU A 90 8.80 -2.62 -9.82
C LEU A 90 7.75 -3.30 -8.92
N ARG A 91 6.50 -2.84 -9.00
CA ARG A 91 5.35 -3.36 -8.24
C ARG A 91 4.84 -4.69 -8.80
N TYR A 92 5.00 -4.89 -10.10
CA TYR A 92 4.54 -6.08 -10.82
C TYR A 92 5.72 -6.71 -11.56
N PRO A 93 6.61 -7.43 -10.83
CA PRO A 93 7.86 -7.95 -11.39
C PRO A 93 7.61 -8.95 -12.53
N VAL A 94 6.44 -9.60 -12.61
CA VAL A 94 6.06 -10.42 -13.77
C VAL A 94 6.09 -9.64 -15.10
N PHE A 95 5.68 -8.36 -15.10
CA PHE A 95 5.76 -7.54 -16.31
C PHE A 95 7.16 -7.02 -16.56
N LEU A 96 7.98 -6.88 -15.52
CA LEU A 96 9.41 -6.61 -15.67
C LEU A 96 10.11 -7.80 -16.38
N GLU A 97 9.82 -9.03 -15.97
CA GLU A 97 10.31 -10.25 -16.62
C GLU A 97 9.86 -10.36 -18.06
N ARG A 98 8.56 -10.24 -18.33
CA ARG A 98 8.03 -10.27 -19.70
C ARG A 98 8.61 -9.17 -20.59
N LEU A 99 8.85 -7.98 -20.05
CA LEU A 99 9.47 -6.89 -20.82
C LEU A 99 10.94 -7.19 -21.13
N ALA A 100 11.68 -7.79 -20.19
CA ALA A 100 13.06 -8.24 -20.41
C ALA A 100 13.14 -9.28 -21.55
N GLU A 101 12.20 -10.22 -21.58
CA GLU A 101 12.09 -11.27 -22.61
C GLU A 101 11.84 -10.72 -24.02
N THR A 102 11.37 -9.47 -24.15
CA THR A 102 11.21 -8.81 -25.46
C THR A 102 12.51 -8.23 -26.05
N GLY A 103 13.64 -8.38 -25.34
CA GLY A 103 14.96 -7.95 -25.80
C GLY A 103 15.27 -6.46 -25.56
N VAL A 104 14.68 -5.84 -24.53
CA VAL A 104 14.98 -4.44 -24.17
C VAL A 104 16.44 -4.35 -23.71
N THR A 105 17.24 -3.54 -24.41
CA THR A 105 18.67 -3.38 -24.12
C THR A 105 18.92 -3.03 -22.65
N ALA A 106 19.89 -3.72 -22.04
CA ALA A 106 20.33 -3.53 -20.65
C ALA A 106 19.28 -3.85 -19.57
N LEU A 107 18.15 -4.47 -19.95
CA LEU A 107 17.16 -5.03 -19.04
C LEU A 107 17.40 -6.54 -18.89
N GLU A 108 18.54 -6.89 -18.28
CA GLU A 108 18.91 -8.28 -18.00
C GLU A 108 18.55 -8.64 -16.56
N LEU A 109 17.76 -9.71 -16.38
CA LEU A 109 17.36 -10.21 -15.06
C LEU A 109 18.16 -11.45 -14.67
N ASP A 110 18.65 -11.44 -13.44
CA ASP A 110 19.31 -12.55 -12.75
C ASP A 110 18.38 -13.24 -11.74
N ASP A 111 18.88 -14.25 -11.03
CA ASP A 111 18.12 -15.00 -10.03
C ASP A 111 17.61 -14.13 -8.87
N VAL A 112 18.29 -13.02 -8.57
CA VAL A 112 17.90 -12.09 -7.49
C VAL A 112 16.75 -11.20 -7.94
N THR A 113 16.74 -10.83 -9.21
CA THR A 113 15.86 -9.77 -9.74
C THR A 113 14.68 -10.32 -10.53
N ARG A 114 14.72 -11.58 -10.96
CA ARG A 114 13.55 -12.28 -11.49
C ARG A 114 12.44 -12.38 -10.43
N PRO A 115 11.18 -12.48 -10.87
CA PRO A 115 10.07 -12.80 -9.99
C PRO A 115 10.26 -14.17 -9.32
N THR A 116 9.87 -14.28 -8.05
CA THR A 116 9.72 -15.60 -7.42
C THR A 116 8.49 -16.34 -7.98
N PRO A 117 8.36 -17.67 -7.80
CA PRO A 117 7.14 -18.40 -8.17
C PRO A 117 5.87 -17.80 -7.56
N GLU A 118 5.94 -17.32 -6.32
CA GLU A 118 4.84 -16.65 -5.62
C GLU A 118 4.50 -15.31 -6.29
N GLU A 119 5.50 -14.51 -6.68
CA GLU A 119 5.29 -13.25 -7.39
C GLU A 119 4.68 -13.47 -8.79
N ARG A 120 4.98 -14.58 -9.46
CA ARG A 120 4.35 -14.98 -10.74
C ARG A 120 2.91 -15.48 -10.56
N GLY A 121 2.61 -16.13 -9.42
CA GLY A 121 1.27 -16.60 -9.07
C GLY A 121 0.36 -15.50 -8.49
N ALA A 122 0.93 -14.45 -7.91
CA ALA A 122 0.21 -13.36 -7.24
C ALA A 122 -0.55 -12.40 -8.19
N VAL A 123 -0.72 -12.76 -9.47
CA VAL A 123 -1.18 -11.87 -10.55
C VAL A 123 -2.65 -11.44 -10.44
N GLU A 124 -3.46 -12.09 -9.61
CA GLU A 124 -4.91 -11.77 -9.53
C GLU A 124 -5.32 -10.89 -8.35
N SER A 125 -4.46 -10.68 -7.35
CA SER A 125 -4.82 -9.81 -6.22
C SER A 125 -4.60 -8.32 -6.56
N ARG A 126 -5.58 -7.71 -7.23
CA ARG A 126 -5.79 -6.25 -7.37
C ARG A 126 -4.93 -5.51 -8.41
N MET A 127 -4.80 -6.03 -9.63
CA MET A 127 -4.75 -5.15 -10.81
C MET A 127 -6.14 -4.59 -11.11
N LEU A 128 -6.67 -3.74 -10.21
CA LEU A 128 -7.80 -2.88 -10.56
C LEU A 128 -7.26 -1.83 -11.54
N ARG A 129 -7.62 -1.97 -12.82
CA ARG A 129 -7.28 -1.03 -13.91
C ARG A 129 -7.77 0.41 -13.63
N TYR A 130 -8.65 0.61 -12.65
CA TYR A 130 -9.02 1.92 -12.11
C TYR A 130 -7.91 2.64 -11.31
N LYS A 131 -6.74 2.02 -11.08
CA LYS A 131 -5.70 2.58 -10.20
C LYS A 131 -4.38 2.96 -10.86
N TYR A 132 -4.19 2.77 -12.17
CA TYR A 132 -2.88 2.94 -12.83
C TYR A 132 -2.93 3.67 -14.17
N GLY A 133 -3.83 4.65 -14.27
CA GLY A 133 -3.76 5.69 -15.29
C GLY A 133 -2.67 6.74 -14.97
N PRO A 134 -2.47 7.74 -15.85
CA PRO A 134 -1.36 8.71 -15.78
C PRO A 134 -1.24 9.53 -14.48
N TRP A 135 -2.24 9.47 -13.60
CA TRP A 135 -2.18 10.03 -12.25
C TRP A 135 -3.00 9.10 -11.35
N ASP A 136 -2.32 8.20 -10.66
CA ASP A 136 -2.91 7.59 -9.47
C ASP A 136 -2.79 8.64 -8.37
N ASP A 137 -3.91 9.15 -7.85
CA ASP A 137 -3.94 10.15 -6.78
C ASP A 137 -3.09 9.73 -5.57
N ARG A 138 -2.86 8.42 -5.42
CA ARG A 138 -1.97 7.87 -4.38
C ARG A 138 -0.54 8.37 -4.49
N TYR A 139 -0.01 8.73 -5.68
CA TYR A 139 1.34 9.29 -5.77
C TYR A 139 1.45 10.66 -5.13
N TYR A 140 0.42 11.50 -5.20
CA TYR A 140 0.44 12.77 -4.50
C TYR A 140 0.50 12.56 -2.99
N GLY A 141 -0.22 11.58 -2.46
CA GLY A 141 -0.13 11.19 -1.05
C GLY A 141 1.24 10.60 -0.67
N ILE A 142 1.79 9.70 -1.49
CA ILE A 142 3.10 9.08 -1.24
C ILE A 142 4.22 10.13 -1.31
N ILE A 143 4.26 10.95 -2.36
CA ILE A 143 5.28 11.98 -2.54
C ILE A 143 5.09 13.06 -1.49
N GLY A 144 3.86 13.51 -1.23
CA GLY A 144 3.56 14.45 -0.16
C GLY A 144 4.03 13.95 1.21
N ALA A 145 3.89 12.65 1.48
CA ALA A 145 4.40 12.02 2.70
C ALA A 145 5.94 11.97 2.78
N LEU A 146 6.63 11.78 1.66
CA LEU A 146 8.10 11.84 1.58
C LEU A 146 8.61 13.29 1.72
N VAL A 147 7.90 14.25 1.13
CA VAL A 147 8.18 15.68 1.23
C VAL A 147 7.96 16.18 2.65
N GLY A 148 6.83 15.83 3.28
CA GLY A 148 6.54 16.18 4.67
C GLY A 148 7.53 15.56 5.68
N ARG A 149 8.27 14.51 5.29
CA ARG A 149 9.36 13.92 6.07
C ARG A 149 10.74 14.50 5.75
N GLY A 150 10.84 15.45 4.82
CA GLY A 150 12.12 16.04 4.40
C GLY A 150 13.03 15.07 3.65
N LEU A 151 12.49 13.99 3.07
CA LEU A 151 13.28 12.99 2.32
C LEU A 151 13.38 13.35 0.83
N VAL A 152 12.38 14.06 0.32
CA VAL A 152 12.29 14.50 -1.08
C VAL A 152 11.77 15.95 -1.09
N GLU A 153 12.12 16.72 -2.11
CA GLU A 153 11.63 18.07 -2.32
C GLU A 153 11.06 18.23 -3.73
N TYR A 154 9.99 19.01 -3.87
CA TYR A 154 9.54 19.48 -5.17
C TYR A 154 10.48 20.57 -5.67
N VAL A 155 10.91 20.46 -6.92
CA VAL A 155 11.75 21.46 -7.57
C VAL A 155 11.21 21.78 -8.95
N SER A 156 11.44 23.00 -9.42
CA SER A 156 11.01 23.41 -10.75
C SER A 156 11.74 22.58 -11.81
N GLY A 157 10.97 21.80 -12.58
CA GLY A 157 11.48 21.05 -13.71
C GLY A 157 11.59 21.86 -14.99
N ARG A 158 12.14 21.23 -16.03
CA ARG A 158 12.11 21.81 -17.38
C ARG A 158 10.67 21.83 -17.90
N ARG A 159 10.27 22.94 -18.53
CA ARG A 159 8.94 23.11 -19.18
C ARG A 159 7.73 22.90 -18.24
N GLY A 160 7.87 23.25 -16.96
CA GLY A 160 6.76 23.18 -16.00
C GLY A 160 6.45 21.77 -15.48
N ASN A 161 7.28 20.78 -15.80
CA ASN A 161 7.14 19.44 -15.24
C ASN A 161 7.48 19.40 -13.76
N VAL A 162 6.78 18.53 -13.02
CA VAL A 162 7.13 18.21 -11.63
C VAL A 162 8.40 17.39 -11.61
N THR A 163 9.40 17.91 -10.91
CA THR A 163 10.69 17.28 -10.69
C THR A 163 10.90 17.09 -9.19
N LEU A 164 11.48 15.95 -8.80
CA LEU A 164 11.73 15.59 -7.41
C LEU A 164 13.23 15.63 -7.14
N ARG A 165 13.65 16.33 -6.10
CA ARG A 165 15.04 16.29 -5.61
C ARG A 165 15.11 15.42 -4.37
N LEU A 166 16.09 14.52 -4.32
CA LEU A 166 16.39 13.74 -3.14
C LEU A 166 17.23 14.58 -2.17
N THR A 167 16.85 14.64 -0.90
CA THR A 167 17.63 15.33 0.14
C THR A 167 18.79 14.46 0.62
N ASP A 168 19.70 15.00 1.44
CA ASP A 168 20.75 14.18 2.08
C ASP A 168 20.15 13.13 3.01
N GLY A 169 19.13 13.49 3.78
CA GLY A 169 18.38 12.54 4.62
C GLY A 169 17.68 11.47 3.78
N GLY A 170 17.07 11.85 2.65
CA GLY A 170 16.49 10.92 1.70
C GLY A 170 17.50 9.94 1.12
N ARG A 171 18.70 10.43 0.74
CA ARG A 171 19.81 9.59 0.28
C ARG A 171 20.25 8.59 1.35
N ALA A 172 20.46 9.06 2.58
CA ALA A 172 20.89 8.21 3.69
C ALA A 172 19.88 7.10 3.98
N ILE A 173 18.59 7.45 4.11
CA ILE A 173 17.52 6.49 4.35
C ILE A 173 17.35 5.51 3.20
N ALA A 174 17.41 5.98 1.94
CA ALA A 174 17.35 5.10 0.78
C ALA A 174 18.54 4.12 0.76
N GLY A 175 19.75 4.58 1.12
CA GLY A 175 20.93 3.74 1.24
C GLY A 175 20.81 2.69 2.35
N MET A 176 20.26 3.07 3.51
CA MET A 176 19.96 2.10 4.58
C MET A 176 18.95 1.06 4.11
N LEU A 177 17.82 1.50 3.55
CA LEU A 177 16.79 0.61 3.01
C LEU A 177 17.37 -0.36 1.98
N ALA A 178 18.21 0.09 1.05
CA ALA A 178 18.79 -0.78 0.03
C ALA A 178 19.62 -1.94 0.62
N ASN A 179 20.18 -1.77 1.82
CA ASN A 179 20.99 -2.78 2.49
C ASN A 179 20.16 -3.74 3.38
N GLU A 180 18.93 -3.36 3.73
CA GLU A 180 18.02 -4.16 4.55
C GLU A 180 17.51 -5.39 3.79
N PRO A 181 17.56 -6.61 4.37
CA PRO A 181 17.18 -7.84 3.66
C PRO A 181 15.83 -7.80 2.94
N PRO A 182 14.73 -7.25 3.51
CA PRO A 182 13.43 -7.18 2.83
C PRO A 182 13.42 -6.31 1.56
N TRP A 183 14.42 -5.43 1.39
CA TRP A 183 14.45 -4.42 0.34
C TRP A 183 15.53 -4.65 -0.71
N ARG A 184 16.47 -5.57 -0.48
CA ARG A 184 17.59 -5.86 -1.40
C ARG A 184 17.12 -6.20 -2.82
N THR A 185 16.14 -7.09 -2.96
CA THR A 185 15.56 -7.43 -4.27
C THR A 185 14.92 -6.23 -4.96
N THR A 186 14.20 -5.38 -4.21
CA THR A 186 13.60 -4.16 -4.74
C THR A 186 14.68 -3.17 -5.20
N ALA A 187 15.73 -2.99 -4.41
CA ALA A 187 16.85 -2.12 -4.75
C ALA A 187 17.60 -2.61 -6.00
N ALA A 188 17.87 -3.92 -6.10
CA ALA A 188 18.50 -4.52 -7.28
C ALA A 188 17.65 -4.34 -8.55
N ARG A 189 16.32 -4.50 -8.44
CA ARG A 189 15.39 -4.21 -9.54
C ARG A 189 15.40 -2.72 -9.92
N CYS A 190 15.45 -1.80 -8.96
CA CYS A 190 15.61 -0.37 -9.23
C CYS A 190 16.88 -0.07 -10.04
N ASP A 191 17.99 -0.74 -9.73
CA ASP A 191 19.26 -0.58 -10.46
C ASP A 191 19.21 -1.10 -11.89
N ILE A 192 18.56 -2.24 -12.12
CA ILE A 192 18.30 -2.74 -13.49
C ILE A 192 17.45 -1.74 -14.27
N LEU A 193 16.34 -1.28 -13.67
CA LEU A 193 15.47 -0.28 -14.28
C LEU A 193 16.24 1.00 -14.62
N ARG A 194 17.12 1.46 -13.72
CA ARG A 194 17.97 2.64 -13.93
C ARG A 194 18.92 2.44 -15.10
N ARG A 195 19.55 1.26 -15.22
CA ARG A 195 20.45 0.94 -16.34
C ARG A 195 19.72 0.94 -17.68
N ALA A 196 18.53 0.31 -17.75
CA ALA A 196 17.74 0.22 -18.97
C ALA A 196 17.06 1.55 -19.35
N PHE A 197 16.45 2.24 -18.39
CA PHE A 197 15.54 3.36 -18.64
C PHE A 197 16.06 4.73 -18.18
N GLY A 198 17.26 4.80 -17.61
CA GLY A 198 17.82 6.02 -17.01
C GLY A 198 17.79 7.22 -17.95
N ARG A 199 18.08 7.01 -19.24
CA ARG A 199 18.12 8.06 -20.27
C ARG A 199 16.79 8.29 -21.00
N MET A 200 15.77 7.46 -20.75
CA MET A 200 14.48 7.55 -21.44
C MET A 200 13.54 8.53 -20.74
N ALA A 201 12.74 9.24 -21.52
CA ALA A 201 11.64 10.06 -21.01
C ALA A 201 10.44 9.18 -20.61
N GLY A 202 9.59 9.68 -19.70
CA GLY A 202 8.41 8.93 -19.25
C GLY A 202 7.46 8.51 -20.37
N ASN A 203 7.27 9.35 -21.39
CA ASN A 203 6.46 8.98 -22.56
C ASN A 203 7.10 7.89 -23.42
N SER A 204 8.43 7.87 -23.57
CA SER A 204 9.13 6.81 -24.28
C SER A 204 8.98 5.47 -23.58
N ILE A 205 9.10 5.44 -22.25
CA ILE A 205 8.90 4.23 -21.44
C ILE A 205 7.44 3.77 -21.53
N LYS A 206 6.48 4.70 -21.45
CA LYS A 206 5.04 4.40 -21.63
C LYS A 206 4.78 3.72 -22.97
N ASN A 207 5.28 4.29 -24.06
CA ASN A 207 5.05 3.77 -25.41
C ASN A 207 5.68 2.39 -25.58
N LEU A 208 6.91 2.20 -25.07
CA LEU A 208 7.58 0.90 -25.07
C LEU A 208 6.76 -0.17 -24.33
N ILE A 209 6.27 0.14 -23.12
CA ILE A 209 5.41 -0.79 -22.36
C ILE A 209 4.15 -1.13 -23.15
N TYR A 210 3.53 -0.15 -23.81
CA TYR A 210 2.29 -0.38 -24.57
C TYR A 210 2.55 -1.23 -25.83
N GLU A 211 3.68 -1.02 -26.50
CA GLU A 211 4.09 -1.80 -27.67
C GLU A 211 4.43 -3.25 -27.30
N ARG A 212 5.17 -3.45 -26.21
CA ARG A 212 5.74 -4.76 -25.85
C ARG A 212 4.84 -5.60 -24.94
N LEU A 213 3.89 -4.96 -24.25
CA LEU A 213 2.93 -5.60 -23.34
C LEU A 213 1.50 -5.14 -23.66
N PRO A 214 0.97 -5.44 -24.85
CA PRO A 214 -0.35 -4.94 -25.27
C PRO A 214 -1.49 -5.42 -24.37
N ASP A 215 -1.40 -6.61 -23.78
CA ASP A 215 -2.38 -7.18 -22.85
C ASP A 215 -2.48 -6.42 -21.51
N VAL A 216 -1.40 -5.74 -21.10
CA VAL A 216 -1.42 -4.82 -19.95
C VAL A 216 -2.33 -3.62 -20.24
N VAL A 217 -2.42 -3.23 -21.52
CA VAL A 217 -3.22 -2.10 -22.00
C VAL A 217 -4.66 -2.53 -22.31
N ASP A 218 -4.85 -3.71 -22.90
CA ASP A 218 -6.12 -4.16 -23.49
C ASP A 218 -7.14 -4.80 -22.53
N ARG A 219 -6.84 -4.96 -21.24
CA ARG A 219 -7.84 -5.49 -20.29
C ARG A 219 -9.13 -4.63 -20.30
N PRO A 220 -10.31 -5.20 -20.61
CA PRO A 220 -11.57 -4.47 -20.70
C PRO A 220 -11.84 -3.61 -19.46
N ARG A 221 -12.46 -2.43 -19.66
CA ARG A 221 -13.03 -1.66 -18.56
C ARG A 221 -14.23 -2.47 -18.05
N ARG A 222 -14.14 -3.03 -16.84
CA ARG A 222 -15.10 -3.96 -16.19
C ARG A 222 -14.99 -5.42 -16.63
N THR A 223 -14.40 -6.22 -15.78
CA THR A 223 -15.08 -7.41 -15.25
C THR A 223 -14.58 -7.55 -13.82
N GLU A 224 -15.48 -7.35 -12.85
CA GLU A 224 -15.25 -7.84 -11.50
C GLU A 224 -15.22 -9.37 -11.59
N ILE A 225 -14.23 -9.99 -10.94
CA ILE A 225 -14.30 -11.41 -10.57
C ILE A 225 -14.76 -11.43 -9.12
#